data_AF-A0A397SLB1-F1
#
_entry.id   AF-A0A397SLB1-F1
#
_cell.length_a   1.000
_cell.length_b   1.000
_cell.length_c   1.000
_cell.angle_alpha   90.00
_cell.angle_beta   90.00
_cell.angle_gamma   90.00
#
_symmetry.space_group_name_H-M   'P 1'
#
loop_
_entity.id
_entity.type
_entity.pdbx_description
1 polymer ?
#
loop_
_entity_poly.entity_id
_entity_poly.type
_entity_poly.pdbx_seq_one_letter_code
_entity_poly.pdbx_strand_id
1 'polypeptide(L)'
;MRAVLQRVLNASVSVNTQVSSIDKGLCIFLGIASDDTSDDVEYMVKKILNVRVFEDEKGEKKWATSVKDAGLEILCVSQFTLYGSLSKDKPSFHNAMKTNESREMYLTFLNRLKQEYVEGRIKDGVFGEMMIVNIVNDGPVTLELDSRKFIYVDKSISVKSNKNKEKRKDYNDE
;
A
#
# COMPACT_ATOMS: atom_id res chain seq x y z
N MET A 1 -4.83 -9.88 -1.85
CA MET A 1 -4.66 -8.84 -0.83
C MET A 1 -5.08 -7.53 -1.45
N ARG A 2 -5.85 -6.72 -0.73
CA ARG A 2 -6.31 -5.40 -1.21
C ARG A 2 -5.79 -4.30 -0.31
N ALA A 3 -5.49 -3.15 -0.90
CA ALA A 3 -5.13 -1.97 -0.16
C ALA A 3 -5.80 -0.72 -0.75
N VAL A 4 -6.24 0.19 0.11
CA VAL A 4 -6.57 1.57 -0.26
C VAL A 4 -5.48 2.46 0.31
N LEU A 5 -4.71 3.09 -0.58
CA LEU A 5 -3.62 3.99 -0.24
C LEU A 5 -4.12 5.42 -0.36
N GLN A 6 -3.86 6.22 0.66
CA GLN A 6 -4.22 7.62 0.71
C GLN A 6 -2.96 8.43 1.00
N ARG A 7 -2.67 9.41 0.14
CA ARG A 7 -1.61 10.38 0.41
C ARG A 7 -2.11 11.36 1.46
N VAL A 8 -1.34 11.57 2.53
CA VAL A 8 -1.78 12.38 3.66
C VAL A 8 -0.76 13.44 4.04
N LEU A 9 -1.27 14.58 4.51
CA LEU A 9 -0.46 15.57 5.24
C LEU A 9 -0.14 15.11 6.65
N ASN A 10 -1.08 14.39 7.27
CA ASN A 10 -0.93 13.63 8.51
C ASN A 10 -2.11 12.64 8.64
N ALA A 11 -1.92 11.62 9.46
CA ALA A 11 -2.98 10.69 9.84
C ALA A 11 -2.74 10.12 11.24
N SER A 12 -3.82 9.75 11.93
CA SER A 12 -3.72 9.15 13.26
C SER A 12 -4.79 8.09 13.52
N VAL A 13 -4.49 7.17 14.43
CA VAL A 13 -5.42 6.18 14.96
C VAL A 13 -5.65 6.46 16.44
N SER A 14 -6.91 6.38 16.86
CA SER A 14 -7.31 6.45 18.27
C SER A 14 -8.17 5.27 18.69
N VAL A 15 -7.93 4.77 19.89
CA VAL A 15 -8.79 3.83 20.63
C VAL A 15 -9.03 4.47 22.00
N ASN A 16 -10.12 5.22 22.13
CA ASN A 16 -10.38 6.20 23.20
C ASN A 16 -9.41 7.40 23.23
N THR A 17 -8.10 7.14 23.12
CA THR A 17 -7.02 8.13 22.99
C THR A 17 -6.19 7.85 21.76
N GLN A 18 -5.40 8.83 21.30
CA GLN A 18 -4.46 8.62 20.19
C GLN A 18 -3.42 7.56 20.56
N VAL A 19 -3.29 6.53 19.73
CA VAL A 19 -2.35 5.42 19.93
C VAL A 19 -1.22 5.44 18.88
N SER A 20 -1.45 6.10 17.76
CA SER A 20 -0.52 6.11 16.63
C SER A 20 -0.78 7.32 15.75
N SER A 21 0.28 7.89 15.18
CA SER A 21 0.19 9.00 14.24
C SER A 21 1.40 9.03 13.32
N ILE A 22 1.18 9.59 12.13
CA ILE A 22 2.21 9.95 11.16
C ILE A 22 2.02 11.40 10.73
N ASP A 23 3.12 12.04 10.37
CA ASP A 23 3.12 13.28 9.60
C ASP A 23 2.87 12.95 8.11
N LYS A 24 3.51 13.68 7.19
CA LYS A 24 3.32 13.50 5.76
C LYS A 24 3.71 12.09 5.33
N GLY A 25 2.83 11.44 4.55
CA GLY A 25 3.03 10.04 4.22
C GLY A 25 1.85 9.35 3.54
N LEU A 26 1.72 8.05 3.81
CA LEU A 26 0.62 7.21 3.34
C LEU A 26 -0.20 6.68 4.52
N CYS A 27 -1.51 6.88 4.48
CA CYS A 27 -2.46 6.10 5.29
C CYS A 27 -3.00 4.95 4.44
N ILE A 28 -2.85 3.72 4.93
CA ILE A 28 -3.14 2.50 4.18
C ILE A 28 -4.16 1.66 4.93
N PHE A 29 -5.32 1.43 4.30
CA PHE A 29 -6.25 0.40 4.71
C PHE A 29 -5.87 -0.91 4.01
N LEU A 30 -5.56 -1.96 4.77
CA LEU A 30 -5.17 -3.26 4.23
C LEU A 30 -6.24 -4.31 4.51
N GLY A 31 -6.80 -4.88 3.46
CA GLY A 31 -7.70 -6.03 3.50
C GLY A 31 -6.98 -7.29 3.10
N ILE A 32 -7.26 -8.38 3.82
CA ILE A 32 -6.68 -9.71 3.59
C ILE A 32 -7.81 -10.68 3.23
N ALA A 33 -7.68 -11.38 2.11
CA ALA A 33 -8.61 -12.40 1.64
C ALA A 33 -8.27 -13.78 2.22
N SER A 34 -9.27 -14.66 2.32
CA SER A 34 -9.11 -16.03 2.85
C SER A 34 -8.10 -16.89 2.11
N ASP A 35 -7.82 -16.57 0.85
CA ASP A 35 -6.92 -17.26 -0.05
C ASP A 35 -5.64 -16.45 -0.34
N ASP A 36 -5.37 -15.39 0.45
CA ASP A 36 -4.09 -14.68 0.36
C ASP A 36 -2.92 -15.55 0.81
N THR A 37 -1.77 -15.29 0.22
CA THR A 37 -0.54 -16.05 0.42
C THR A 37 0.63 -15.12 0.77
N SER A 38 1.79 -15.69 1.08
CA SER A 38 3.03 -14.92 1.24
C SER A 38 3.40 -14.12 -0.01
N ASP A 39 3.08 -14.64 -1.21
CA ASP A 39 3.39 -13.94 -2.46
C ASP A 39 2.56 -12.65 -2.61
N ASP A 40 1.32 -12.66 -2.11
CA ASP A 40 0.48 -11.47 -2.05
C ASP A 40 1.05 -10.41 -1.10
N VAL A 41 1.62 -10.84 0.04
CA VAL A 41 2.31 -9.96 0.98
C VAL A 41 3.53 -9.31 0.32
N GLU A 42 4.41 -10.10 -0.29
CA GLU A 42 5.61 -9.59 -0.97
C GLU A 42 5.25 -8.61 -2.10
N TYR A 43 4.24 -8.97 -2.91
CA TYR A 43 3.73 -8.09 -3.94
C TYR A 43 3.27 -6.76 -3.36
N MET A 44 2.43 -6.80 -2.32
CA MET A 44 1.82 -5.61 -1.74
C MET A 44 2.86 -4.69 -1.10
N VAL A 45 3.80 -5.25 -0.33
CA VAL A 45 4.94 -4.52 0.27
C VAL A 45 5.74 -3.79 -0.82
N LYS A 46 6.15 -4.54 -1.86
CA LYS A 46 6.93 -3.96 -2.97
C LYS A 46 6.14 -2.87 -3.70
N LYS A 47 4.84 -3.08 -3.93
CA LYS A 47 4.01 -2.12 -4.65
C LYS A 47 3.81 -0.83 -3.85
N ILE A 48 3.52 -0.93 -2.56
CA ILE A 48 3.35 0.21 -1.65
C ILE A 48 4.63 1.04 -1.57
N LEU A 49 5.78 0.40 -1.36
CA LEU A 49 7.04 1.12 -1.18
C LEU A 49 7.54 1.82 -2.45
N ASN A 50 7.11 1.37 -3.64
CA ASN A 50 7.60 1.89 -4.92
C ASN A 50 6.55 2.71 -5.70
N VAL A 51 5.29 2.77 -5.25
CA VAL A 51 4.26 3.54 -5.95
C VAL A 51 4.60 5.03 -5.85
N ARG A 52 4.63 5.71 -7.01
CA ARG A 52 5.01 7.12 -7.09
C ARG A 52 3.78 7.99 -6.99
N VAL A 53 3.53 8.54 -5.81
CA VAL A 53 2.36 9.37 -5.51
C VAL A 53 2.72 10.75 -4.97
N PHE A 54 4.00 10.98 -4.71
CA PHE A 54 4.52 12.27 -4.27
C PHE A 54 5.16 13.02 -5.43
N GLU A 55 5.30 14.32 -5.25
CA GLU A 55 6.02 15.19 -6.18
C GLU A 55 7.53 14.98 -6.04
N ASP A 56 8.31 15.58 -6.94
CA ASP A 56 9.74 15.72 -6.73
C ASP A 56 10.04 16.77 -5.64
N GLU A 57 11.30 16.88 -5.23
CA GLU A 57 11.72 17.80 -4.17
C GLU A 57 11.37 19.27 -4.47
N LYS A 58 11.24 19.62 -5.75
CA LYS A 58 10.91 20.98 -6.20
C LYS A 58 9.40 21.23 -6.35
N GLY A 59 8.56 20.19 -6.28
CA GLY A 59 7.12 20.28 -6.54
C GLY A 59 6.75 20.49 -8.02
N GLU A 60 7.71 20.37 -8.93
CA GLU A 60 7.53 20.63 -10.36
C GLU A 60 6.91 19.43 -11.08
N LYS A 61 7.23 18.21 -10.61
CA LYS A 61 6.78 16.97 -11.24
C LYS A 61 5.91 16.15 -10.31
N LYS A 62 4.63 16.02 -10.65
CA LYS A 62 3.70 15.08 -10.02
C LYS A 62 4.08 13.62 -10.32
N TRP A 63 3.75 12.70 -9.41
CA TRP A 63 3.96 11.25 -9.57
C TRP A 63 5.45 10.87 -9.76
N ALA A 64 6.35 11.59 -9.09
CA ALA A 64 7.79 11.47 -9.29
C ALA A 64 8.45 10.52 -8.30
N THR A 65 8.04 10.58 -7.03
CA THR A 65 8.72 9.87 -5.93
C THR A 65 7.74 8.98 -5.17
N SER A 66 8.27 7.87 -4.66
CA SER A 66 7.55 7.00 -3.74
C SER A 66 7.67 7.47 -2.28
N VAL A 67 6.88 6.87 -1.38
CA VAL A 67 7.00 7.11 0.06
C VAL A 67 8.42 6.80 0.57
N LYS A 68 9.05 5.77 0.01
CA LYS A 68 10.42 5.36 0.34
C LYS A 68 11.43 6.37 -0.17
N ASP A 69 11.33 6.79 -1.44
CA ASP A 69 12.25 7.76 -2.05
C ASP A 69 12.19 9.11 -1.32
N ALA A 70 10.99 9.54 -0.90
CA ALA A 70 10.77 10.80 -0.20
C ALA A 70 11.08 10.75 1.30
N GLY A 71 11.45 9.59 1.85
CA GLY A 71 11.73 9.46 3.27
C GLY A 71 10.52 9.76 4.16
N LEU A 72 9.31 9.37 3.75
CA LEU A 72 8.05 9.71 4.42
C LEU A 72 7.49 8.53 5.23
N GLU A 73 6.43 8.76 6.00
CA GLU A 73 5.88 7.77 6.92
C GLU A 73 4.73 6.96 6.32
N ILE A 74 4.44 5.80 6.92
CA ILE A 74 3.30 4.95 6.56
C ILE A 74 2.53 4.60 7.83
N LEU A 75 1.22 4.80 7.80
CA LEU A 75 0.28 4.31 8.81
C LEU A 75 -0.56 3.20 8.18
N CYS A 76 -0.41 1.99 8.67
CA CYS A 76 -1.19 0.83 8.22
C CYS A 76 -2.33 0.55 9.20
N VAL A 77 -3.51 0.23 8.67
CA VAL A 77 -4.71 -0.11 9.44
C VAL A 77 -5.38 -1.33 8.79
N SER A 78 -5.63 -2.38 9.57
CA SER A 78 -6.36 -3.56 9.10
C SER A 78 -7.82 -3.22 8.74
N GLN A 79 -8.27 -3.59 7.54
CA GLN A 79 -9.58 -3.21 7.00
C GLN A 79 -10.23 -4.37 6.21
N PHE A 80 -10.83 -5.34 6.92
CA PHE A 80 -11.49 -6.49 6.29
C PHE A 80 -12.66 -6.10 5.37
N THR A 81 -13.27 -4.93 5.58
CA THR A 81 -14.42 -4.46 4.80
C THR A 81 -14.08 -4.17 3.33
N LEU A 82 -12.81 -4.10 2.95
CA LEU A 82 -12.39 -4.04 1.53
C LEU A 82 -12.80 -5.28 0.72
N TYR A 83 -13.21 -6.35 1.41
CA TYR A 83 -13.80 -7.55 0.82
C TYR A 83 -15.32 -7.65 1.04
N GLY A 84 -15.98 -6.53 1.33
CA GLY A 84 -17.44 -6.43 1.35
C GLY A 84 -18.04 -6.60 -0.04
N SER A 85 -18.92 -7.58 -0.19
CA SER A 85 -19.79 -7.74 -1.34
C SER A 85 -21.15 -7.10 -1.05
N LEU A 86 -21.65 -6.30 -2.00
CA LEU A 86 -22.92 -5.58 -1.94
C LEU A 86 -23.90 -6.11 -3.00
N SER A 87 -23.99 -7.43 -3.15
CA SER A 87 -25.00 -8.02 -4.05
C SER A 87 -26.45 -7.75 -3.61
N LYS A 88 -26.64 -7.31 -2.37
CA LYS A 88 -27.87 -6.74 -1.78
C LYS A 88 -27.49 -5.53 -0.91
N ASP A 89 -28.43 -4.97 -0.16
CA ASP A 89 -28.20 -3.79 0.69
C ASP A 89 -27.29 -4.04 1.90
N LYS A 90 -27.26 -5.28 2.41
CA LYS A 90 -26.39 -5.66 3.54
C LYS A 90 -25.04 -6.18 3.03
N PRO A 91 -23.90 -5.61 3.49
CA PRO A 91 -22.59 -6.11 3.10
C PRO A 91 -22.34 -7.52 3.65
N SER A 92 -21.75 -8.37 2.81
CA SER A 92 -21.27 -9.70 3.16
C SER A 92 -19.75 -9.76 2.98
N PHE A 93 -19.05 -10.39 3.93
CA PHE A 93 -17.58 -10.42 3.97
C PHE A 93 -16.99 -11.84 3.84
N HIS A 94 -17.68 -12.73 3.13
CA HIS A 94 -17.27 -14.15 2.99
C HIS A 94 -15.87 -14.35 2.39
N ASN A 95 -15.35 -13.38 1.63
CA ASN A 95 -14.00 -13.45 1.05
C ASN A 95 -12.90 -12.94 1.98
N ALA A 96 -13.24 -12.29 3.09
CA ALA A 96 -12.25 -11.83 4.05
C ALA A 96 -11.67 -13.01 4.84
N MET A 97 -10.37 -12.98 5.12
CA MET A 97 -9.71 -13.96 5.97
C MET A 97 -10.28 -13.91 7.40
N LYS A 98 -10.33 -15.06 8.07
CA LYS A 98 -10.80 -15.15 9.47
C LYS A 98 -9.85 -14.40 10.41
N THR A 99 -10.37 -13.88 11.52
CA THR A 99 -9.66 -12.96 12.42
C THR A 99 -8.27 -13.44 12.86
N ASN A 100 -8.11 -14.70 13.25
CA ASN A 100 -6.82 -15.21 13.76
C ASN A 100 -5.77 -15.31 12.65
N GLU A 101 -6.10 -15.98 11.54
CA GLU A 101 -5.23 -16.10 10.36
C GLU A 101 -4.91 -14.70 9.78
N SER A 102 -5.90 -13.81 9.74
CA SER A 102 -5.74 -12.44 9.24
C SER A 102 -4.79 -11.63 10.12
N ARG A 103 -4.84 -11.82 11.45
CA ARG A 103 -3.91 -11.16 12.38
C ARG A 103 -2.47 -11.59 12.11
N GLU A 104 -2.23 -12.89 11.95
CA GLU A 104 -0.89 -13.44 11.67
C GLU A 104 -0.34 -12.92 10.34
N MET A 105 -1.16 -12.93 9.29
CA MET A 105 -0.75 -12.41 7.98
C MET A 105 -0.55 -10.89 7.99
N TYR A 106 -1.38 -10.14 8.72
CA TYR A 106 -1.23 -8.70 8.89
C TYR A 106 0.09 -8.35 9.59
N LEU A 107 0.42 -9.05 10.68
CA LEU A 107 1.70 -8.88 11.38
C LEU A 107 2.88 -9.25 10.48
N THR A 108 2.75 -10.30 9.67
CA THR A 108 3.77 -10.68 8.67
C THR A 108 3.98 -9.55 7.66
N PHE A 109 2.90 -8.98 7.12
CA PHE A 109 2.95 -7.83 6.22
C PHE A 109 3.64 -6.61 6.86
N LEU A 110 3.27 -6.25 8.09
CA LEU A 110 3.88 -5.12 8.81
C LEU A 110 5.38 -5.34 9.05
N ASN A 111 5.77 -6.53 9.48
CA ASN A 111 7.17 -6.87 9.70
C ASN A 111 7.96 -6.79 8.39
N ARG A 112 7.38 -7.26 7.29
CA ARG A 112 8.02 -7.19 5.97
C ARG A 112 8.18 -5.74 5.48
N LEU A 113 7.17 -4.88 5.67
CA LEU A 113 7.27 -3.45 5.41
C LEU A 113 8.41 -2.80 6.20
N LYS A 114 8.52 -3.09 7.49
CA LYS A 114 9.57 -2.56 8.37
C LYS A 114 10.96 -2.98 7.91
N GLN A 115 11.13 -4.23 7.50
CA GLN A 115 12.40 -4.77 6.99
C GLN A 115 12.81 -4.15 5.65
N GLU A 116 11.86 -3.95 4.73
CA GLU A 116 12.14 -3.42 3.38
C GLU A 116 12.25 -1.88 3.35
N TYR A 117 11.93 -1.21 4.44
CA TYR A 117 12.01 0.25 4.57
C TYR A 117 12.79 0.71 5.80
N VAL A 118 12.16 1.44 6.71
CA VAL A 118 12.74 1.92 7.96
C VAL A 118 11.70 1.69 9.05
N GLU A 119 12.01 0.83 10.01
CA GLU A 119 11.04 0.42 11.05
C GLU A 119 10.37 1.60 11.75
N GLY A 120 11.13 2.65 12.10
CA GLY A 120 10.61 3.82 12.79
C GLY A 120 9.56 4.62 12.01
N ARG A 121 9.49 4.45 10.68
CA ARG A 121 8.54 5.14 9.77
C ARG A 121 7.28 4.35 9.47
N ILE A 122 7.19 3.10 9.94
CA ILE A 122 6.00 2.25 9.79
C ILE A 122 5.23 2.26 11.11
N LYS A 123 4.04 2.84 11.07
CA LYS A 123 3.10 2.89 12.19
C LYS A 123 1.93 1.94 11.93
N ASP A 124 1.41 1.38 13.02
CA ASP A 124 0.27 0.48 13.02
C ASP A 124 -0.93 1.17 13.69
N GLY A 125 -2.14 0.67 13.42
CA GLY A 125 -3.30 0.84 14.27
C GLY A 125 -3.32 -0.19 15.40
N VAL A 126 -4.52 -0.63 15.78
CA VAL A 126 -4.71 -1.69 16.77
C VAL A 126 -5.63 -2.75 16.18
N PHE A 127 -5.05 -3.87 15.74
CA PHE A 127 -5.77 -4.90 15.02
C PHE A 127 -6.96 -5.45 15.83
N GLY A 128 -8.15 -5.41 15.23
CA GLY A 128 -9.38 -5.95 15.81
C GLY A 128 -10.12 -5.01 16.77
N GLU A 129 -9.57 -3.82 17.05
CA GLU A 129 -10.24 -2.81 17.85
C GLU A 129 -11.12 -1.88 17.01
N MET A 130 -12.12 -1.27 17.67
CA MET A 130 -12.89 -0.19 17.07
C MET A 130 -12.04 1.09 17.10
N MET A 131 -11.55 1.48 15.93
CA MET A 131 -10.63 2.60 15.76
C MET A 131 -11.33 3.83 15.18
N ILE A 132 -10.92 5.01 15.64
CA ILE A 132 -11.13 6.27 14.91
C ILE A 132 -9.86 6.56 14.13
N VAL A 133 -9.97 6.66 12.80
CA VAL A 133 -8.84 6.96 11.92
C VAL A 133 -9.02 8.37 11.34
N ASN A 134 -8.20 9.31 11.80
CA ASN A 134 -8.19 10.68 11.28
C ASN A 134 -7.25 10.74 10.08
N ILE A 135 -7.72 11.31 8.98
CA ILE A 135 -7.01 11.31 7.70
C ILE A 135 -7.13 12.70 7.09
N VAL A 136 -6.01 13.43 6.99
CA VAL A 136 -5.94 14.69 6.26
C VAL A 136 -5.37 14.40 4.87
N ASN A 137 -6.26 14.04 3.94
CA ASN A 137 -5.88 13.69 2.57
C ASN A 137 -5.21 14.86 1.83
N ASP A 138 -4.04 14.60 1.25
CA ASP A 138 -3.25 15.53 0.45
C ASP A 138 -3.59 15.35 -1.04
N GLY A 139 -4.47 16.19 -1.59
CA GLY A 139 -4.85 16.21 -3.01
C GLY A 139 -6.34 16.40 -3.28
N PRO A 140 -7.21 15.40 -3.00
CA PRO A 140 -6.87 14.08 -2.46
C PRO A 140 -6.28 13.14 -3.54
N VAL A 141 -5.32 12.31 -3.12
CA VAL A 141 -4.80 11.19 -3.93
C VAL A 141 -5.17 9.88 -3.23
N THR A 142 -5.92 9.03 -3.92
CA THR A 142 -6.35 7.73 -3.42
C THR A 142 -6.16 6.67 -4.49
N LEU A 143 -5.50 5.58 -4.16
CA LEU A 143 -5.24 4.46 -5.07
C LEU A 143 -5.74 3.16 -4.46
N GLU A 144 -6.35 2.33 -5.30
CA GLU A 144 -6.66 0.95 -4.96
C GLU A 144 -5.58 0.03 -5.53
N LEU A 145 -5.05 -0.84 -4.68
CA LEU A 145 -4.17 -1.94 -5.05
C LEU A 145 -4.87 -3.27 -4.77
N ASP A 146 -4.73 -4.21 -5.69
CA ASP A 146 -5.19 -5.58 -5.52
C ASP A 146 -4.09 -6.49 -6.09
N SER A 147 -3.53 -7.38 -5.28
CA SER A 147 -2.44 -8.27 -5.69
C SER A 147 -2.84 -9.25 -6.81
N ARG A 148 -4.15 -9.40 -7.07
CA ARG A 148 -4.68 -10.37 -8.04
C ARG A 148 -5.33 -9.74 -9.25
N LYS A 149 -5.63 -8.43 -9.22
CA LYS A 149 -6.12 -7.76 -10.43
C LYS A 149 -4.95 -7.51 -11.36
N PHE A 150 -5.15 -7.83 -12.64
CA PHE A 150 -4.30 -7.30 -13.70
C PHE A 150 -4.39 -5.78 -13.67
N ILE A 151 -3.32 -5.12 -13.21
CA ILE A 151 -3.13 -3.71 -13.51
C ILE A 151 -2.98 -3.65 -15.03
N TYR A 152 -3.79 -2.82 -15.71
CA TYR A 152 -3.62 -2.57 -17.15
C TYR A 152 -2.16 -2.19 -17.41
N VAL A 153 -1.38 -3.13 -17.94
CA VAL A 153 -0.02 -2.85 -18.36
C VAL A 153 -0.14 -2.12 -19.68
N ASP A 154 0.18 -0.83 -19.69
CA ASP A 154 0.37 -0.11 -20.94
C ASP A 154 1.50 -0.81 -21.71
N LYS A 155 1.15 -1.43 -22.84
CA LYS A 155 2.10 -2.13 -23.73
C LYS A 155 3.23 -1.21 -24.21
N SER A 156 3.05 0.12 -24.15
CA SER A 156 4.08 1.10 -24.52
C SER A 156 5.33 1.04 -23.61
N ILE A 157 5.18 0.65 -22.35
CA ILE A 157 6.27 0.59 -21.37
C ILE A 157 7.12 -0.67 -21.59
N SER A 158 6.49 -1.82 -21.83
CA SER A 158 7.18 -3.09 -22.13
C SER A 158 8.06 -3.02 -23.38
N VAL A 159 7.65 -2.24 -24.39
CA VAL A 159 8.42 -2.06 -25.62
C VAL A 159 9.68 -1.20 -25.39
N LYS A 160 9.62 -0.19 -24.51
CA LYS A 160 10.78 0.66 -24.18
C LYS A 160 11.84 -0.10 -23.39
N SER A 161 11.44 -0.96 -22.46
CA SER A 161 12.38 -1.81 -21.70
C SER A 161 13.08 -2.86 -22.58
N ASN A 162 12.43 -3.37 -23.63
CA ASN A 162 13.07 -4.28 -24.58
C ASN A 162 14.01 -3.55 -25.54
N LYS A 163 13.63 -2.38 -26.06
CA LYS A 163 14.53 -1.57 -26.91
C LYS A 163 15.81 -1.11 -26.20
N ASN A 164 15.73 -0.80 -24.90
CA ASN A 164 16.93 -0.44 -24.12
C ASN A 164 17.81 -1.65 -23.77
N LYS A 165 17.26 -2.88 -23.77
CA LYS A 165 18.05 -4.11 -23.62
C LYS A 165 18.71 -4.53 -24.93
N GLU A 166 18.06 -4.35 -26.07
CA GLU A 166 18.64 -4.60 -27.40
C GLU A 166 19.79 -3.62 -27.67
N LYS A 167 19.60 -2.31 -27.44
CA LYS A 167 20.68 -1.32 -27.62
C LYS A 167 21.91 -1.50 -26.72
N ARG A 168 21.79 -2.22 -25.61
CA ARG A 168 22.93 -2.54 -24.73
C ARG A 168 23.69 -3.79 -25.15
N LYS A 169 23.14 -4.63 -26.03
CA LYS A 169 23.85 -5.79 -26.58
C LYS A 169 24.73 -5.41 -27.76
N ASP A 170 24.34 -4.41 -28.53
CA ASP A 170 25.07 -4.00 -29.74
C ASP A 170 26.37 -3.20 -29.48
N TYR A 171 26.75 -2.97 -28.22
CA TYR A 171 27.93 -2.17 -27.85
C TYR A 171 29.05 -2.97 -27.15
N ASN A 172 28.91 -4.29 -27.01
CA ASN A 172 29.87 -5.13 -26.29
C ASN A 172 30.57 -6.20 -27.15
N ASP A 173 30.38 -6.17 -28.47
CA ASP A 173 31.09 -7.04 -29.42
C ASP A 173 31.98 -6.18 -30.35
N GLU A 174 33.06 -5.61 -29.81
CA GLU A 174 34.30 -5.20 -30.52
C GLU A 174 35.49 -5.27 -29.57
#